data_AF-A0A2V2NAN6-F1
#
_entry.id   AF-A0A2V2NAN6-F1
#
_cell.length_a   1.000
_cell.length_b   1.000
_cell.length_c   1.000
_cell.angle_alpha   90.00
_cell.angle_beta   90.00
_cell.angle_gamma   90.00
#
_symmetry.space_group_name_H-M   'P 1'
#
loop_
_entity.id
_entity.type
_entity.pdbx_description
1 polymer ?
#
loop_
_entity_poly.entity_id
_entity_poly.type
_entity_poly.pdbx_seq_one_letter_code
_entity_poly.pdbx_strand_id
1 'polypeptide(L)' 'MVTILLAANIAPSAMNHKPWEFLVVSGEKLQEMKASYEQFLNMIQEIRFLSVFQVIY' A
#
# COMPACT_ATOMS: atom_id res chain seq x y z
N MET A 1 10.15 16.33 -4.87
CA MET A 1 10.24 14.86 -4.77
C MET A 1 11.66 14.37 -4.47
N VAL A 2 12.68 14.87 -5.18
CA VAL A 2 14.09 14.40 -5.04
C VAL A 2 14.64 14.52 -3.61
N THR A 3 14.36 15.62 -2.91
CA THR A 3 14.89 15.87 -1.55
C THR A 3 14.42 14.86 -0.49
N ILE A 4 13.17 14.38 -0.60
CA ILE A 4 12.59 13.45 0.39
C ILE A 4 13.17 12.05 0.20
N LEU A 5 13.26 11.57 -1.03
CA LEU A 5 13.86 10.27 -1.34
C LEU A 5 15.35 10.25 -0.98
N LEU A 6 16.05 11.36 -1.21
CA LEU A 6 17.44 11.49 -0.81
C LEU A 6 17.61 11.40 0.72
N ALA A 7 16.78 12.12 1.47
CA ALA A 7 16.79 12.06 2.94
C ALA A 7 16.50 10.64 3.46
N ALA A 8 15.50 9.96 2.89
CA ALA A 8 15.15 8.60 3.25
C ALA A 8 16.28 7.60 2.93
N ASN A 9 16.99 7.78 1.81
CA ASN A 9 18.12 6.93 1.45
C ASN A 9 19.36 7.15 2.34
N ILE A 10 19.47 8.29 3.01
CA ILE A 10 20.55 8.60 3.95
C ILE A 10 20.27 8.03 5.34
N ALA A 11 19.04 7.56 5.60
CA ALA A 11 18.68 7.00 6.90
C ALA A 11 19.64 5.88 7.32
N PRO A 12 20.09 5.85 8.60
CA PRO A 12 20.99 4.82 9.08
C PRO A 12 20.28 3.45 9.13
N SER A 13 21.04 2.39 8.89
CA SER A 13 20.58 1.01 9.05
C SER A 13 21.69 0.14 9.66
N ALA A 14 21.31 -1.00 10.24
CA ALA A 14 22.27 -2.00 10.68
C ALA A 14 23.26 -2.36 9.55
N MET A 15 24.56 -2.31 9.85
CA MET A 15 25.65 -2.54 8.90
C MET A 15 25.55 -1.73 7.60
N ASN A 16 24.81 -0.61 7.60
CA ASN A 16 24.50 0.17 6.41
C ASN A 16 23.89 -0.67 5.25
N HIS A 17 23.19 -1.76 5.57
CA HIS A 17 22.60 -2.66 4.58
C HIS A 17 21.49 -2.02 3.73
N LYS A 18 20.81 -0.98 4.25
CA LYS A 18 19.71 -0.27 3.60
C LYS A 18 18.73 -1.22 2.89
N PRO A 19 18.06 -2.13 3.63
CA PRO A 19 17.27 -3.22 3.06
C PRO A 19 15.93 -2.77 2.44
N TRP A 20 15.81 -1.49 2.06
CA TRP A 20 14.61 -0.89 1.51
C TRP A 20 14.76 -0.60 0.03
N GLU A 21 13.65 -0.70 -0.69
CA GLU A 21 13.50 -0.24 -2.07
C GLU A 21 12.39 0.81 -2.11
N PHE A 22 12.63 1.92 -2.81
CA PHE A 22 11.64 2.98 -2.96
C PHE A 22 10.89 2.84 -4.28
N LEU A 23 9.65 2.36 -4.23
CA LEU A 23 8.75 2.40 -5.37
C LEU A 23 8.02 3.74 -5.42
N VAL A 24 8.35 4.57 -6.41
CA VAL A 24 7.73 5.90 -6.59
C VAL A 24 6.74 5.80 -7.74
N VAL A 25 5.45 5.84 -7.42
CA VAL A 25 4.37 5.81 -8.41
C VAL A 25 3.73 7.19 -8.48
N SER A 26 3.56 7.70 -9.70
CA SER A 26 2.97 9.02 -9.94
C SER A 26 2.16 9.04 -11.22
N GLY A 27 1.39 10.11 -11.43
CA GLY A 27 0.55 10.30 -12.61
C GLY A 27 -0.60 9.30 -12.69
N GLU A 28 -0.94 8.89 -13.91
CA GLU A 28 -2.04 7.97 -14.21
C GLU A 28 -1.90 6.64 -13.47
N LYS A 29 -0.66 6.12 -13.35
CA LYS A 29 -0.42 4.84 -12.69
C LYS A 29 -0.80 4.83 -11.21
N LEU A 30 -0.68 5.98 -10.53
CA LEU A 30 -1.12 6.12 -9.14
C LEU A 30 -2.64 6.00 -9.02
N GLN A 31 -3.37 6.55 -9.98
CA GLN A 31 -4.83 6.48 -10.00
C GLN A 31 -5.32 5.06 -10.29
N GLU A 32 -4.68 4.36 -11.22
CA GLU A 32 -4.97 2.93 -11.48
C GLU A 32 -4.74 2.07 -10.22
N MET A 33 -3.61 2.27 -9.53
CA MET A 33 -3.32 1.54 -8.29
C MET A 33 -4.33 1.86 -7.20
N LYS A 34 -4.74 3.12 -7.05
CA LYS A 34 -5.78 3.51 -6.11
C LYS A 34 -7.10 2.79 -6.41
N ALA A 35 -7.56 2.83 -7.65
CA ALA A 35 -8.82 2.19 -8.06
C ALA A 35 -8.78 0.67 -7.82
N SER A 36 -7.66 0.01 -8.15
CA SER A 36 -7.47 -1.41 -7.88
C SER A 36 -7.52 -1.74 -6.38
N TYR A 37 -6.91 -0.90 -5.54
CA TYR A 37 -6.94 -1.09 -4.10
C TYR A 37 -8.34 -0.88 -3.51
N GLU A 38 -9.09 0.12 -3.97
CA GLU A 38 -10.47 0.36 -3.55
C GLU A 38 -11.40 -0.82 -3.90
N GLN A 39 -11.25 -1.40 -5.09
CA GLN A 39 -11.99 -2.61 -5.47
C GLN A 39 -11.71 -3.78 -4.53
N PHE A 40 -10.44 -4.00 -4.19
CA PHE A 40 -10.04 -5.05 -3.24
C PHE A 40 -10.64 -4.82 -1.84
N LEU A 41 -10.65 -3.58 -1.36
CA LEU A 41 -11.26 -3.25 -0.06
C LEU A 41 -12.77 -3.51 -0.05
N ASN A 42 -13.47 -3.10 -1.10
CA ASN A 42 -14.91 -3.34 -1.21
C ASN A 42 -15.22 -4.84 -1.20
N MET A 43 -14.46 -5.64 -1.97
CA MET A 43 -14.59 -7.10 -1.96
C MET A 43 -14.39 -7.69 -0.54
N ILE A 44 -13.38 -7.24 0.21
CA ILE A 44 -13.17 -7.70 1.58
C ILE A 44 -14.34 -7.32 2.49
N GLN A 45 -14.88 -6.10 2.36
CA GLN A 45 -16.01 -5.65 3.16
C GLN A 45 -17.26 -6.48 2.89
N GLU A 46 -17.55 -6.78 1.63
CA GLU A 46 -18.66 -7.66 1.24
C GLU A 46 -18.47 -9.07 1.81
N ILE A 47 -17.27 -9.66 1.71
CA ILE A 47 -16.97 -10.98 2.29
C ILE A 47 -17.15 -10.96 3.81
N ARG A 48 -16.67 -9.93 4.51
CA ARG A 48 -16.86 -9.81 5.96
C ARG A 48 -18.32 -9.70 6.32
N PHE A 49 -19.10 -8.90 5.59
CA PHE A 49 -20.53 -8.77 5.81
C PHE A 49 -21.22 -10.13 5.63
N LEU A 50 -20.97 -10.85 4.54
CA LEU A 50 -21.53 -12.18 4.29
C LEU A 50 -21.13 -13.20 5.38
N SER A 51 -19.88 -13.17 5.86
CA SER A 51 -19.43 -14.06 6.94
C SER A 51 -20.12 -13.77 8.28
N VAL A 52 -20.42 -12.50 8.58
CA VAL A 52 -21.14 -12.12 9.80
C VAL A 52 -22.62 -12.51 9.69
N PHE A 53 -23.23 -12.34 8.52
CA PHE A 53 -24.61 -12.76 8.28
C PHE A 53 -24.80 -14.28 8.42
N GLN A 54 -23.85 -15.10 7.95
CA GLN A 54 -23.91 -16.57 8.12
C GLN A 54 -23.78 -17.05 9.58
N VAL A 55 -23.30 -16.20 10.50
CA VAL A 55 -23.17 -16.56 11.92
C VAL A 55 -24.42 -16.17 12.72
N ILE A 56 -25.17 -15.17 12.24
CA ILE A 56 -26.34 -14.62 12.94
C ILE A 56 -27.65 -15.32 12.50
N TYR A 57 -27.65 -16.05 11.39
CA TYR A 57 -28.78 -16.80 10.85
C TYR A 57 -28.54 -18.30 10.81
#